data_AF-A0A519LM20-F1
#
_entry.id   AF-A0A519LM20-F1
#
_cell.length_a   1.000
_cell.length_b   1.000
_cell.length_c   1.000
_cell.angle_alpha   90.00
_cell.angle_beta   90.00
_cell.angle_gamma   90.00
#
_symmetry.space_group_name_H-M   'P 1'
#
loop_
_entity.id
_entity.type
_entity.pdbx_description
1 polymer ?
#
loop_
_entity_poly.entity_id
_entity_poly.type
_entity_poly.pdbx_seq_one_letter_code
_entity_poly.pdbx_strand_id
1 'polypeptide(L)'
;MKSVVLAAALISATAGAQSSTWLTVVGDPGNASTDTVEVDATSAVAFESMRLVKLRVNRGTARTAFDGKPFRSYYSTAMVDCKENKAWHRSISLFSGPLWQGQM
;
A
#
# COMPACT_ATOMS: atom_id res chain seq x y z
N MET A 1 -3.35 -8.02 -58.41
CA MET A 1 -3.81 -9.21 -57.64
C MET A 1 -2.56 -9.74 -56.93
N LYS A 2 -2.37 -9.75 -55.61
CA LYS A 2 -3.28 -9.82 -54.46
C LYS A 2 -2.61 -9.09 -53.27
N SER A 3 -3.37 -8.22 -52.63
CA SER A 3 -3.13 -7.77 -51.26
C SER A 3 -3.19 -8.97 -50.31
N VAL A 4 -2.30 -9.10 -49.32
CA VAL A 4 -2.69 -9.46 -47.95
C VAL A 4 -1.72 -8.79 -46.97
N VAL A 5 -2.34 -8.04 -46.07
CA VAL A 5 -1.80 -7.18 -45.01
C VAL A 5 -1.06 -8.03 -43.95
N LEU A 6 0.16 -7.64 -43.59
CA LEU A 6 0.80 -8.06 -42.34
C LEU A 6 0.11 -7.30 -41.19
N ALA A 7 -0.85 -7.93 -40.53
CA ALA A 7 -1.44 -7.39 -39.31
C ALA A 7 -1.72 -8.49 -38.29
N ALA A 8 -1.43 -8.13 -37.03
CA ALA A 8 -1.96 -8.69 -35.80
C ALA A 8 -1.37 -10.02 -35.28
N ALA A 9 -0.42 -9.89 -34.35
CA ALA A 9 -0.41 -10.69 -33.13
C ALA A 9 0.41 -9.99 -32.01
N LEU A 10 0.04 -8.76 -31.64
CA LEU A 10 0.38 -8.23 -30.33
C LEU A 10 -0.55 -8.92 -29.33
N ILE A 11 -0.19 -10.13 -28.91
CA ILE A 11 -0.85 -10.81 -27.79
C ILE A 11 -0.52 -9.97 -26.56
N SER A 12 -1.45 -9.10 -26.19
CA SER A 12 -1.42 -8.34 -24.95
C SER A 12 -1.40 -9.35 -23.80
N ALA A 13 -0.23 -9.57 -23.22
CA ALA A 13 -0.13 -10.20 -21.91
C ALA A 13 -0.77 -9.24 -20.90
N THR A 14 -2.07 -9.36 -20.69
CA THR A 14 -2.72 -8.78 -19.51
C THR A 14 -2.22 -9.58 -18.32
N ALA A 15 -1.05 -9.21 -17.80
CA ALA A 15 -0.65 -9.61 -16.46
C ALA A 15 -1.79 -9.18 -15.54
N GLY A 16 -2.57 -10.16 -15.05
CA GLY A 16 -3.64 -9.90 -14.11
C GLY A 16 -3.02 -9.29 -12.86
N ALA A 17 -3.06 -7.96 -12.75
CA ALA A 17 -2.67 -7.28 -11.54
C ALA A 17 -3.64 -7.75 -10.46
N GLN A 18 -3.15 -8.60 -9.56
CA GLN A 18 -3.94 -9.03 -8.41
C GLN A 18 -4.35 -7.76 -7.66
N SER A 19 -5.66 -7.51 -7.62
CA SER A 19 -6.18 -6.30 -6.97
C SER A 19 -5.86 -6.38 -5.49
N SER A 20 -5.25 -5.32 -4.96
CA SER A 20 -4.91 -5.23 -3.53
C SER A 20 -6.17 -5.48 -2.70
N THR A 21 -6.13 -6.45 -1.79
CA THR A 21 -7.24 -6.75 -0.89
C THR A 21 -6.92 -6.18 0.48
N TRP A 22 -7.39 -4.94 0.70
CA TRP A 22 -7.19 -4.22 1.95
C TRP A 22 -8.13 -4.75 3.03
N LEU A 23 -7.56 -5.31 4.08
CA LEU A 23 -8.25 -5.69 5.30
C LEU A 23 -8.17 -4.52 6.29
N THR A 24 -9.31 -3.97 6.69
CA THR A 24 -9.38 -2.99 7.77
C THR A 24 -9.15 -3.66 9.12
N VAL A 25 -8.06 -3.28 9.79
CA VAL A 25 -7.73 -3.77 11.13
C VAL A 25 -8.36 -2.87 12.20
N VAL A 26 -8.42 -1.57 11.94
CA VAL A 26 -9.05 -0.58 12.83
C VAL A 26 -9.55 0.61 12.02
N GLY A 27 -10.61 1.24 12.49
CA GLY A 27 -11.18 2.46 11.93
C GLY A 27 -12.20 2.22 10.82
N ASP A 28 -12.51 3.29 10.09
CA ASP A 28 -13.39 3.29 8.91
C ASP A 28 -12.59 3.76 7.68
N PRO A 29 -12.41 2.91 6.65
CA PRO A 29 -11.64 3.27 5.46
C PRO A 29 -12.29 4.36 4.60
N GLY A 30 -13.59 4.62 4.77
CA GLY A 30 -14.30 5.70 4.08
C GLY A 30 -14.22 7.05 4.82
N ASN A 31 -13.80 7.06 6.09
CA ASN A 31 -13.85 8.25 6.92
C ASN A 31 -12.48 8.93 7.07
N ALA A 32 -12.31 10.04 6.36
CA ALA A 32 -11.08 10.83 6.38
C ALA A 32 -10.75 11.45 7.76
N SER A 33 -11.70 11.51 8.68
CA SER A 33 -11.56 12.14 10.00
C SER A 33 -11.20 11.17 11.12
N THR A 34 -11.10 9.87 10.84
CA THR A 34 -10.73 8.83 11.82
C THR A 34 -9.35 8.24 11.54
N ASP A 35 -8.66 7.79 12.58
CA ASP A 35 -7.48 6.94 12.41
C ASP A 35 -7.94 5.58 11.85
N THR A 36 -7.36 5.17 10.72
CA THR A 36 -7.68 3.91 10.06
C THR A 36 -6.38 3.20 9.69
N VAL A 37 -6.28 1.90 9.97
CA VAL A 37 -5.17 1.05 9.52
C VAL A 37 -5.72 -0.09 8.71
N GLU A 38 -5.19 -0.25 7.51
CA GLU A 38 -5.51 -1.35 6.63
C GLU A 38 -4.23 -2.09 6.22
N VAL A 39 -4.37 -3.40 6.06
CA VAL A 39 -3.29 -4.31 5.68
C VAL A 39 -3.65 -4.93 4.34
N ASP A 40 -2.72 -4.94 3.39
CA ASP A 40 -2.93 -5.62 2.12
C ASP A 40 -2.68 -7.13 2.32
N ALA A 41 -3.77 -7.90 2.40
CA ALA A 41 -3.75 -9.34 2.61
C ALA A 41 -3.01 -10.09 1.50
N THR A 42 -2.88 -9.50 0.32
CA THR A 42 -2.20 -10.11 -0.83
C THR A 42 -0.70 -9.82 -0.87
N SER A 43 -0.22 -8.91 -0.02
CA SER A 43 1.18 -8.48 0.00
C SER A 43 2.08 -9.27 0.96
N ALA A 44 1.49 -10.17 1.75
CA ALA A 44 2.19 -10.87 2.80
C ALA A 44 3.27 -11.82 2.23
N VAL A 45 4.52 -11.61 2.60
CA VAL A 45 5.65 -12.48 2.26
C VAL A 45 6.25 -13.03 3.54
N ALA A 46 6.48 -14.34 3.60
CA ALA A 46 7.07 -15.03 4.74
C ALA A 46 8.52 -15.46 4.44
N PHE A 47 9.41 -15.23 5.41
CA PHE A 47 10.79 -15.73 5.41
C PHE A 47 11.19 -16.02 6.85
N GLU A 48 11.41 -17.29 7.18
CA GLU A 48 11.65 -17.75 8.56
C GLU A 48 10.58 -17.23 9.55
N SER A 49 11.00 -16.58 10.65
CA SER A 49 10.12 -15.95 11.64
C SER A 49 9.59 -14.58 11.22
N MET A 50 10.01 -14.07 10.06
CA MET A 50 9.69 -12.72 9.62
C MET A 50 8.53 -12.71 8.62
N ARG A 51 7.71 -11.66 8.69
CA ARG A 51 6.65 -11.36 7.74
C ARG A 51 6.83 -9.94 7.22
N LEU A 52 6.81 -9.78 5.90
CA LEU A 52 6.70 -8.47 5.26
C LEU A 52 5.26 -8.30 4.79
N VAL A 53 4.68 -7.14 5.09
CA VAL A 53 3.31 -6.81 4.66
C VAL A 53 3.20 -5.32 4.37
N LYS A 54 2.40 -4.98 3.35
CA LYS A 54 2.05 -3.59 3.07
C LYS A 54 0.88 -3.18 3.95
N LEU A 55 0.97 -1.97 4.47
CA LEU A 55 -0.08 -1.30 5.20
C LEU A 55 -0.32 0.09 4.66
N ARG A 56 -1.54 0.56 4.86
CA ARG A 56 -1.94 1.92 4.54
C ARG A 56 -2.69 2.50 5.72
N VAL A 57 -2.39 3.75 6.04
CA VAL A 57 -2.90 4.40 7.24
C VAL A 57 -3.45 5.77 6.92
N ASN A 58 -4.66 6.05 7.40
CA ASN A 58 -5.24 7.38 7.47
C ASN A 58 -5.16 7.90 8.89
N ARG A 59 -4.93 9.21 9.06
CA ARG A 59 -4.92 9.88 10.35
C ARG A 59 -6.07 10.88 10.45
N GLY A 60 -6.80 10.83 11.56
CA GLY A 60 -7.84 11.82 11.86
C GLY A 60 -7.25 13.22 12.01
N THR A 61 -6.03 13.33 12.54
CA THR A 61 -5.28 14.60 12.67
C THR A 61 -3.89 14.49 12.05
N ALA A 62 -3.37 15.62 11.54
CA ALA A 62 -2.04 15.65 10.95
C ALA A 62 -0.96 15.35 12.00
N ARG A 63 0.13 14.73 11.57
CA ARG A 63 1.35 14.51 12.34
C ARG A 63 2.55 15.10 11.62
N THR A 64 3.62 15.37 12.36
CA THR A 64 4.87 15.89 11.81
C THR A 64 5.79 14.73 11.43
N ALA A 65 6.27 14.73 10.19
CA ALA A 65 7.28 13.80 9.70
C ALA A 65 8.69 14.18 10.19
N PHE A 66 9.67 13.32 9.92
CA PHE A 66 11.06 13.53 10.35
C PHE A 66 11.69 14.79 9.71
N ASP A 67 11.26 15.15 8.50
CA ASP A 67 11.70 16.37 7.80
C ASP A 67 10.94 17.64 8.25
N GLY A 68 10.10 17.53 9.27
CA GLY A 68 9.31 18.64 9.81
C GLY A 68 8.01 18.93 9.06
N LYS A 69 7.73 18.24 7.95
CA LYS A 69 6.49 18.48 7.18
C LYS A 69 5.29 17.75 7.78
N PRO A 70 4.08 18.33 7.72
CA PRO A 70 2.88 17.65 8.15
C PRO A 70 2.48 16.54 7.15
N PHE A 71 2.05 15.40 7.67
CA PHE A 71 1.43 14.32 6.91
C PHE A 71 0.14 13.86 7.59
N ARG A 72 -0.78 13.30 6.81
CA ARG A 72 -2.08 12.83 7.31
C ARG A 72 -2.44 11.43 6.82
N SER A 73 -1.71 10.87 5.87
CA SER A 73 -1.81 9.46 5.52
C SER A 73 -0.50 8.92 4.97
N TYR A 74 -0.35 7.60 4.93
CA TYR A 74 0.85 6.97 4.38
C TYR A 74 0.61 5.53 3.91
N TYR A 75 1.46 5.10 2.99
CA TYR A 75 1.71 3.68 2.69
C TYR A 75 3.02 3.26 3.36
N SER A 76 3.10 2.02 3.81
CA SER A 76 4.34 1.46 4.35
C SER A 76 4.48 -0.01 4.05
N THR A 77 5.72 -0.47 3.93
CA THR A 77 6.03 -1.90 4.12
C THR A 77 6.47 -2.11 5.56
N ALA A 78 5.71 -2.86 6.33
CA ALA A 78 6.08 -3.29 7.67
C ALA A 78 6.78 -4.64 7.63
N MET A 79 7.81 -4.78 8.47
CA MET A 79 8.47 -6.03 8.76
C MET A 79 8.09 -6.43 10.19
N VAL A 80 7.58 -7.65 10.35
CA VAL A 80 7.12 -8.20 11.62
C VAL A 80 7.98 -9.41 11.95
N ASP A 81 8.63 -9.39 13.10
CA ASP A 81 9.26 -10.55 13.71
C ASP A 81 8.22 -11.27 14.57
N CYS A 82 7.73 -12.41 14.09
CA CYS A 82 6.71 -13.20 14.78
C CYS A 82 7.26 -13.97 15.99
N LYS A 83 8.59 -14.10 16.13
CA LYS A 83 9.20 -14.74 17.30
C LYS A 83 9.35 -13.75 18.44
N GLU A 84 9.86 -12.56 18.14
CA GLU A 84 10.09 -11.51 19.14
C GLU A 84 8.85 -10.62 19.38
N ASN A 85 7.79 -10.80 18.58
CA ASN A 85 6.59 -9.94 18.58
C ASN A 85 6.91 -8.46 18.39
N LYS A 86 7.86 -8.16 17.50
CA LYS A 86 8.29 -6.80 17.17
C LYS A 86 7.94 -6.48 15.73
N ALA A 87 7.67 -5.20 15.46
CA ALA A 87 7.42 -4.73 14.11
C ALA A 87 8.08 -3.37 13.88
N TRP A 88 8.53 -3.13 12.66
CA TRP A 88 9.09 -1.84 12.24
C TRP A 88 8.80 -1.57 10.77
N HIS A 89 8.85 -0.29 10.42
CA HIS A 89 8.70 0.13 9.02
C HIS A 89 10.00 -0.10 8.27
N ARG A 90 9.92 -0.80 7.14
CA ARG A 90 11.03 -0.96 6.18
C ARG A 90 11.07 0.20 5.18
N SER A 91 9.90 0.72 4.81
CA SER A 91 9.76 1.91 3.97
C SER A 91 8.43 2.60 4.27
N ILE A 92 8.36 3.91 4.04
CA ILE A 92 7.15 4.72 4.19
C ILE A 92 7.08 5.73 3.04
N SER A 93 5.90 5.87 2.44
CA SER A 93 5.55 6.94 1.51
C SER A 93 4.46 7.79 2.16
N LEU A 94 4.76 9.06 2.39
CA LEU A 94 3.92 9.98 3.15
C LEU A 94 3.07 10.85 2.23
N PHE A 95 1.90 11.25 2.73
CA PHE A 95 0.93 12.09 2.03
C PHE A 95 0.45 13.19 2.96
N SER A 96 0.38 14.42 2.43
CA SER A 96 -0.04 15.60 3.17
C SER A 96 -1.53 15.58 3.53
N GLY A 97 -2.36 14.99 2.68
CA GLY A 97 -3.81 14.84 2.85
C GLY A 97 -4.23 13.50 3.48
N PRO A 98 -5.50 13.39 3.91
CA PRO A 98 -6.08 12.10 4.32
C PRO A 98 -6.27 11.19 3.10
N LEU A 99 -6.56 9.91 3.35
CA LEU A 99 -6.92 8.93 2.32
C LEU A 99 -5.97 8.95 1.10
N TRP A 100 -4.67 9.07 1.39
CA TRP A 100 -3.55 9.02 0.44
C TRP A 100 -3.59 10.11 -0.64
N GLN A 101 -4.06 11.30 -0.28
CA GLN A 101 -4.07 12.47 -1.16
C GLN A 101 -2.85 13.38 -0.96
N GLY A 102 -2.32 13.96 -2.03
CA GLY A 102 -1.23 14.95 -1.97
C GLY A 102 0.11 14.34 -1.55
N GLN A 103 0.67 13.50 -2.42
CA GLN A 103 1.97 12.86 -2.20
C GLN A 103 3.09 13.91 -2.01
N MET A 104 4.00 13.62 -1.09
CA MET A 104 5.13 14.49 -0.71
C MET A 104 6.46 14.03 -1.28
#